data_AF-A0AA38KNE0-F1
#
_entry.id   AF-A0AA38KNE0-F1
#
_cell.length_a   1.000
_cell.length_b   1.000
_cell.length_c   1.000
_cell.angle_alpha   90.00
_cell.angle_beta   90.00
_cell.angle_gamma   90.00
#
_symmetry.space_group_name_H-M   'P 1'
#
loop_
_entity.id
_entity.type
_entity.pdbx_description
1 polymer ?
#
loop_
_entity_poly.entity_id
_entity_poly.type
_entity_poly.pdbx_seq_one_letter_code
_entity_poly.pdbx_strand_id
1 'polypeptide(L)'
;ETNLRNQQYTYPDEMMEDHKKTMCNLLKKASNAGATISDQQFRAIVLASLPKEWDADIRNMPGTSSTDALIRLQAIWLQKEKRRRKDEQEEKKIKGLLATYAANAMPVDKSNKLTCTNPNCGKVGHSIQKCWAKGGGAEGKGP
;
A
#
# COMPACT_ATOMS: atom_id res chain seq x y z
N GLU A 1 -1.55 25.12 29.67
CA GLU A 1 -0.20 24.50 29.57
C GLU A 1 0.06 24.08 28.13
N THR A 2 1.15 24.52 27.54
CA THR A 2 1.42 24.26 26.12
C THR A 2 2.03 22.86 25.98
N ASN A 3 1.26 21.94 25.38
CA ASN A 3 1.52 20.49 25.20
C ASN A 3 2.74 20.16 24.30
N LEU A 4 3.72 21.06 24.15
CA LEU A 4 4.83 20.93 23.20
C LEU A 4 5.66 19.65 23.39
N ARG A 5 5.92 19.24 24.65
CA ARG A 5 6.71 18.04 24.96
C ARG A 5 5.95 16.73 24.79
N ASN A 6 4.62 16.79 24.76
CA ASN A 6 3.77 15.61 24.68
C ASN A 6 3.32 15.34 23.23
N GLN A 7 3.64 16.24 22.30
CA GLN A 7 3.36 16.03 20.88
C GLN A 7 4.19 14.85 20.37
N GLN A 8 3.53 13.93 19.67
CA GLN A 8 4.13 12.75 19.08
C GLN A 8 3.82 12.71 17.59
N TYR A 9 4.82 12.35 16.81
CA TYR A 9 4.69 12.13 15.37
C TYR A 9 4.10 10.75 15.12
N THR A 10 3.06 10.67 14.27
CA THR A 10 2.41 9.39 13.94
C THR A 10 2.78 8.95 12.53
N TYR A 11 3.70 7.99 12.40
CA TYR A 11 4.07 7.40 11.11
C TYR A 11 3.31 6.09 10.87
N PRO A 12 2.78 5.81 9.66
CA PRO A 12 2.80 6.62 8.44
C PRO A 12 1.57 7.55 8.28
N ASP A 13 0.70 7.65 9.29
CA ASP A 13 -0.60 8.32 9.19
C ASP A 13 -0.51 9.86 9.06
N GLU A 14 0.59 10.46 9.51
CA GLU A 14 0.84 11.90 9.49
C GLU A 14 1.98 12.26 8.52
N MET A 15 1.79 13.33 7.74
CA MET A 15 2.86 13.89 6.92
C MET A 15 3.87 14.64 7.80
N MET A 16 5.16 14.43 7.56
CA MET A 16 6.22 15.10 8.31
C MET A 16 6.10 16.63 8.27
N GLU A 17 5.62 17.21 7.18
CA GLU A 17 5.45 18.67 7.06
C GLU A 17 4.37 19.20 8.01
N ASP A 18 3.28 18.45 8.21
CA ASP A 18 2.22 18.81 9.15
C ASP A 18 2.70 18.74 10.59
N HIS A 19 3.46 17.71 10.95
CA HIS A 19 4.07 17.59 12.26
C HIS A 19 5.04 18.75 12.55
N LYS A 20 5.93 19.07 11.61
CA LYS A 20 6.86 20.21 11.71
C LYS A 20 6.10 21.52 11.96
N LYS A 21 5.02 21.75 11.20
CA LYS A 21 4.16 22.92 11.35
C LYS A 21 3.51 22.97 12.74
N THR A 22 3.01 21.84 13.23
CA THR A 22 2.44 21.71 14.58
C THR A 22 3.47 22.04 15.66
N MET A 23 4.67 21.46 15.59
CA MET A 23 5.75 21.72 16.55
C MET A 23 6.16 23.21 16.58
N CYS A 24 6.33 23.83 15.42
CA CYS A 24 6.65 25.26 15.32
C CYS A 24 5.53 26.15 15.88
N ASN A 25 4.26 25.80 15.64
CA ASN A 25 3.13 26.54 16.18
C ASN A 25 3.02 26.39 17.70
N LEU A 26 3.30 25.20 18.25
CA LEU A 26 3.34 24.96 19.68
C LEU A 26 4.49 25.72 20.36
N LEU A 27 5.66 25.80 19.72
CA LEU A 27 6.77 26.64 20.20
C LEU A 27 6.34 28.12 20.27
N LYS A 28 5.75 28.65 19.19
CA LYS A 28 5.23 30.04 19.18
C LYS A 28 4.22 30.30 20.28
N LYS A 29 3.27 29.37 20.49
CA LYS A 29 2.28 29.47 21.58
C LYS A 29 2.94 29.44 22.97
N ALA A 30 3.97 28.61 23.16
CA ALA A 30 4.71 28.54 24.41
C ALA A 30 5.46 29.85 24.67
N SER A 31 6.16 30.39 23.67
CA SER A 31 6.87 31.66 23.77
C SER A 31 5.92 32.82 24.08
N ASN A 32 4.76 32.88 23.42
CA ASN A 32 3.74 33.90 23.68
C ASN A 32 3.15 33.82 25.11
N ALA A 33 3.17 32.62 25.71
CA ALA A 33 2.78 32.42 27.11
C ALA A 33 3.93 32.68 28.11
N GLY A 34 5.06 33.21 27.65
CA GLY A 34 6.22 33.55 28.48
C GLY A 34 7.25 32.44 28.67
N ALA A 35 7.10 31.28 28.01
CA ALA A 35 8.08 30.21 28.12
C ALA A 35 9.37 30.56 27.36
N THR A 36 10.53 30.36 28.00
CA THR A 36 11.83 30.48 27.34
C THR A 36 12.32 29.10 26.93
N ILE A 37 12.25 28.79 25.64
CA ILE A 37 12.74 27.53 25.07
C ILE A 37 13.86 27.87 24.10
N SER A 38 15.09 27.44 24.41
CA SER A 38 16.23 27.64 23.52
C SER A 38 16.13 26.74 22.29
N ASP A 39 16.83 27.10 21.23
CA ASP A 39 16.86 26.31 20.00
C ASP A 39 17.34 24.86 20.23
N GLN A 40 18.34 24.68 21.10
CA GLN A 40 18.83 23.34 21.47
C GLN A 40 17.77 22.52 22.23
N GLN A 41 17.01 23.15 23.11
CA GLN A 41 15.90 22.49 23.82
C GLN A 41 14.79 22.13 22.84
N PHE A 42 14.44 23.03 21.93
CA PHE A 42 13.43 22.75 20.91
C PHE A 42 13.88 21.63 19.97
N ARG A 43 15.15 21.61 19.55
CA ARG A 43 15.75 20.49 18.80
C ARG A 43 15.57 19.16 19.53
N ALA A 44 15.91 19.10 20.82
CA ALA A 44 15.76 17.88 21.62
C ALA A 44 14.29 17.44 21.70
N ILE A 45 13.36 18.38 21.88
CA ILE A 45 11.93 18.09 21.92
C ILE A 45 11.42 17.56 20.57
N VAL A 46 11.85 18.14 19.45
CA VAL A 46 11.51 17.65 18.10
C VAL A 46 12.01 16.21 17.91
N LEU A 47 13.25 15.90 18.28
CA LEU A 47 13.78 14.54 18.15
C LEU A 47 13.04 13.54 19.05
N ALA A 48 12.69 13.95 20.27
CA ALA A 48 11.94 13.13 21.23
C ALA A 48 10.45 12.96 20.85
N SER A 49 9.93 13.75 19.91
CA SER A 49 8.56 13.59 19.40
C SER A 49 8.42 12.46 18.40
N LEU A 50 9.53 11.87 17.92
CA LEU A 50 9.47 10.77 16.96
C LEU A 50 9.28 9.43 17.65
N PRO A 51 8.60 8.48 16.99
CA PRO A 51 8.40 7.17 17.57
C PRO A 51 9.69 6.35 17.50
N LYS A 52 9.79 5.30 18.34
CA LYS A 52 11.03 4.55 18.59
C LYS A 52 11.65 3.94 17.33
N GLU A 53 10.85 3.68 16.31
CA GLU A 53 11.30 3.15 15.01
C GLU A 53 12.25 4.11 14.28
N TRP A 54 12.28 5.39 14.68
CA TRP A 54 13.18 6.41 14.13
C TRP A 54 14.50 6.52 14.90
N ASP A 55 14.71 5.79 16.00
CA ASP A 55 15.90 5.89 16.85
C ASP A 55 17.20 5.73 16.04
N ALA A 56 17.22 4.82 15.07
CA ALA A 56 18.38 4.62 14.19
C ALA A 56 18.65 5.84 13.29
N ASP A 57 17.59 6.50 12.82
CA ASP A 57 17.67 7.67 11.94
C ASP A 57 18.09 8.94 12.69
N ILE A 58 17.69 9.08 13.97
CA ILE A 58 17.98 10.28 14.77
C ILE A 58 19.23 10.19 15.64
N ARG A 59 19.76 8.98 15.92
CA ARG A 59 20.94 8.78 16.78
C ARG A 59 22.15 9.63 16.36
N ASN A 60 22.37 9.75 15.05
CA ASN A 60 23.47 10.52 14.48
C ASN A 60 22.97 11.76 13.74
N MET A 61 21.88 12.40 14.23
CA MET A 61 21.29 13.55 13.57
C MET A 61 22.32 14.70 13.47
N PRO A 62 22.73 15.08 12.24
CA PRO A 62 23.74 16.11 12.05
C PRO A 62 23.17 17.50 12.32
N GLY A 63 24.06 18.46 12.56
CA GLY A 63 23.70 19.84 12.87
C GLY A 63 23.32 20.04 14.33
N THR A 64 23.40 21.29 14.76
CA THR A 64 23.18 21.70 16.15
C THR A 64 21.86 22.44 16.33
N SER A 65 21.23 22.89 15.24
CA SER A 65 20.01 23.68 15.31
C SER A 65 18.73 22.86 15.18
N SER A 66 17.62 23.41 15.68
CA SER A 66 16.29 22.81 15.45
C SER A 66 15.90 22.83 13.96
N THR A 67 16.30 23.88 13.23
CA THR A 67 16.10 24.01 11.78
C THR A 67 16.78 22.87 11.02
N ASP A 68 18.04 22.55 11.36
CA ASP A 68 18.76 21.43 10.75
C ASP A 68 18.02 20.11 10.97
N ALA A 69 17.56 19.86 12.21
CA ALA A 69 16.80 18.66 12.53
C ALA A 69 15.51 18.58 11.69
N LEU A 70 14.71 19.65 11.63
CA LEU A 70 13.47 19.69 10.86
C LEU A 70 13.69 19.46 9.36
N ILE A 71 14.77 20.01 8.78
CA ILE A 71 15.14 19.80 7.37
C ILE A 71 15.55 18.33 7.15
N ARG A 72 16.35 17.76 8.05
CA ARG A 72 16.83 16.38 7.92
C ARG A 72 15.71 15.36 8.11
N LEU A 73 14.79 15.59 9.04
CA LEU A 73 13.61 14.74 9.21
C LEU A 73 12.72 14.75 7.97
N GLN A 74 12.54 15.90 7.33
CA GLN A 74 11.83 15.98 6.05
C GLN A 74 12.52 15.14 4.96
N ALA A 75 13.85 15.21 4.87
CA ALA A 75 14.62 14.44 3.90
C ALA A 75 14.53 12.92 4.16
N ILE A 76 14.64 12.49 5.42
CA ILE A 76 14.49 11.09 5.82
C ILE A 76 13.09 10.59 5.49
N TRP A 77 12.05 11.37 5.82
CA TRP A 77 10.68 11.03 5.51
C TRP A 77 10.46 10.83 4.01
N LEU A 78 10.95 11.75 3.16
CA LEU A 78 10.86 11.63 1.71
C LEU A 78 11.54 10.36 1.18
N GLN A 79 12.66 9.96 1.78
CA GLN A 79 13.33 8.71 1.41
C GLN A 79 12.53 7.48 1.82
N LYS A 80 11.99 7.45 3.04
CA LYS A 80 11.13 6.36 3.53
C LYS A 80 9.88 6.23 2.66
N GLU A 81 9.22 7.34 2.35
CA GLU A 81 8.01 7.36 1.50
C GLU A 81 8.30 6.88 0.08
N LYS A 82 9.45 7.27 -0.49
CA LYS A 82 9.89 6.77 -1.80
C LYS A 82 10.14 5.26 -1.78
N ARG A 83 10.71 4.71 -0.70
CA ARG A 83 10.92 3.26 -0.53
C ARG A 83 9.57 2.54 -0.40
N ARG A 84 8.71 3.01 0.51
CA ARG A 84 7.37 2.47 0.73
C ARG A 84 6.57 2.34 -0.57
N ARG A 85 6.53 3.40 -1.40
CA ARG A 85 5.86 3.38 -2.71
C ARG A 85 6.46 2.37 -3.70
N LYS A 86 7.79 2.19 -3.68
CA LYS A 86 8.45 1.18 -4.52
C LYS A 86 8.11 -0.22 -4.05
N ASP A 87 8.15 -0.47 -2.75
CA ASP A 87 7.83 -1.77 -2.15
C ASP A 87 6.38 -2.14 -2.43
N GLU A 88 5.43 -1.20 -2.28
CA GLU A 88 4.03 -1.40 -2.67
C GLU A 88 3.85 -1.69 -4.16
N GLN A 89 4.64 -1.04 -5.02
CA GLN A 89 4.59 -1.28 -6.47
C GLN A 89 5.14 -2.67 -6.81
N GLU A 90 6.23 -3.08 -6.16
CA GLU A 90 6.82 -4.40 -6.33
C GLU A 90 5.88 -5.50 -5.81
N GLU A 91 5.27 -5.31 -4.65
CA GLU A 91 4.28 -6.23 -4.09
C GLU A 91 3.08 -6.39 -5.04
N LYS A 92 2.56 -5.29 -5.60
CA LYS A 92 1.49 -5.33 -6.62
C LYS A 92 1.91 -6.12 -7.87
N LYS A 93 3.14 -5.95 -8.34
CA LYS A 93 3.69 -6.71 -9.48
C LYS A 93 3.78 -8.20 -9.16
N ILE A 94 4.33 -8.56 -7.99
CA ILE A 94 4.46 -9.95 -7.54
C ILE A 94 3.08 -10.60 -7.44
N LYS A 95 2.11 -9.92 -6.78
CA LYS A 95 0.73 -10.41 -6.68
C LYS A 95 0.08 -10.59 -8.06
N GLY A 96 0.30 -9.66 -8.99
CA GLY A 96 -0.16 -9.78 -10.37
C GLY A 96 0.41 -11.00 -11.09
N LEU A 97 1.72 -11.22 -11.00
CA LEU A 97 2.40 -12.38 -11.60
C LEU A 97 1.90 -13.70 -10.99
N LEU A 98 1.74 -13.76 -9.67
CA LEU A 98 1.18 -14.94 -8.98
C LEU A 98 -0.26 -15.24 -9.42
N ALA A 99 -1.09 -14.21 -9.59
CA ALA A 99 -2.46 -14.36 -10.07
C ALA A 99 -2.50 -14.88 -11.53
N THR A 100 -1.63 -14.37 -12.40
CA THR A 100 -1.49 -14.88 -13.78
C THR A 100 -1.00 -16.33 -13.80
N TYR A 101 -0.01 -16.67 -12.97
CA TYR A 101 0.48 -18.05 -12.85
C TYR A 101 -0.63 -18.97 -12.35
N ALA A 102 -1.36 -18.59 -11.31
CA ALA A 102 -2.49 -19.35 -10.79
C ALA A 102 -3.57 -19.56 -11.86
N ALA A 103 -3.96 -18.52 -12.60
CA ALA A 103 -4.93 -18.62 -13.69
C ALA A 103 -4.49 -19.57 -14.82
N ASN A 104 -3.19 -19.60 -15.14
CA ASN A 104 -2.62 -20.49 -16.15
C ASN A 104 -2.36 -21.92 -15.64
N ALA A 105 -2.18 -22.09 -14.33
CA ALA A 105 -1.99 -23.37 -13.67
C ALA A 105 -3.31 -24.07 -13.31
N MET A 106 -4.44 -23.34 -13.34
CA MET A 106 -5.75 -23.97 -13.34
C MET A 106 -5.84 -24.88 -14.56
N PRO A 107 -6.14 -26.18 -14.40
CA PRO A 107 -6.43 -27.01 -15.54
C PRO A 107 -7.61 -26.37 -16.28
N VAL A 108 -7.35 -25.82 -17.47
CA VAL A 108 -8.42 -25.64 -18.46
C VAL A 108 -9.03 -27.00 -18.56
N ASP A 109 -10.26 -27.12 -18.08
CA ASP A 109 -10.96 -28.37 -17.98
C ASP A 109 -11.20 -28.89 -19.40
N LYS A 110 -10.19 -29.61 -19.92
CA LYS A 110 -10.26 -30.36 -21.17
C LYS A 110 -11.25 -31.53 -21.06
N SER A 111 -11.94 -31.68 -19.92
CA SER A 111 -12.91 -32.74 -19.67
C SER A 111 -14.36 -32.32 -19.88
N ASN A 112 -14.67 -31.08 -20.31
CA ASN A 112 -15.99 -30.83 -20.88
C ASN A 112 -16.07 -31.34 -22.34
N LYS A 113 -15.91 -32.65 -22.51
CA LYS A 113 -16.43 -33.40 -23.65
C LYS A 113 -17.94 -33.22 -23.60
N LEU A 114 -18.42 -32.09 -24.10
CA LEU A 114 -19.82 -31.70 -24.12
C LEU A 114 -20.62 -32.87 -24.69
N THR A 115 -21.29 -33.61 -23.82
CA THR A 115 -22.00 -34.82 -24.21
C THR A 115 -23.38 -34.40 -24.67
N CYS A 116 -23.76 -34.83 -25.87
CA CYS A 116 -25.05 -34.52 -26.43
C CYS A 116 -26.15 -35.18 -25.59
N THR A 117 -27.09 -34.37 -25.09
CA THR A 117 -28.23 -34.82 -24.27
C THR A 117 -29.37 -35.43 -25.09
N ASN A 118 -29.24 -35.52 -26.42
CA ASN A 118 -30.21 -36.20 -27.26
C ASN A 118 -30.17 -37.72 -27.00
N PRO A 119 -31.28 -38.34 -26.56
CA PRO A 119 -31.36 -39.80 -26.35
C PRO A 119 -31.02 -40.62 -27.58
N ASN A 120 -31.23 -40.08 -28.78
CA ASN A 120 -30.92 -40.74 -30.05
C ASN A 120 -29.47 -40.53 -30.53
N CYS A 121 -28.64 -39.78 -29.78
CA CYS A 121 -27.26 -39.46 -30.16
C CYS A 121 -26.23 -40.00 -29.17
N GLY A 122 -26.26 -39.55 -27.92
CA GLY A 122 -25.30 -39.93 -26.87
C GLY A 122 -23.81 -39.64 -27.16
N LYS A 123 -23.48 -38.94 -28.25
CA LYS A 123 -22.09 -38.66 -28.65
C LYS A 123 -21.50 -37.47 -27.91
N VAL A 124 -20.19 -37.47 -27.74
CA VAL A 124 -19.42 -36.36 -27.16
C VAL A 124 -18.94 -35.36 -28.21
N GLY A 125 -18.75 -34.10 -27.81
CA GLY A 125 -18.16 -33.03 -28.64
C GLY A 125 -19.17 -32.03 -29.22
N HIS A 126 -20.47 -32.18 -28.96
CA HIS A 126 -21.50 -31.22 -29.39
C HIS A 126 -22.71 -31.19 -28.45
N SER A 127 -23.45 -30.09 -28.44
CA SER A 127 -24.71 -29.96 -27.70
C SER A 127 -25.90 -30.47 -28.51
N ILE A 128 -27.03 -30.73 -27.85
CA ILE A 128 -28.31 -31.10 -28.51
C ILE A 128 -28.72 -30.09 -29.60
N GLN A 129 -28.42 -28.80 -29.42
CA GLN A 129 -28.73 -27.74 -30.39
C GLN A 129 -27.96 -27.91 -31.71
N LYS A 130 -26.76 -28.48 -31.65
CA LYS A 130 -25.91 -28.75 -32.82
C LYS A 130 -25.99 -30.22 -33.27
N CYS A 131 -26.92 -31.00 -32.73
CA CYS A 131 -27.06 -32.41 -33.03
C CYS A 131 -27.89 -32.62 -34.31
N TRP A 132 -27.36 -33.42 -35.24
CA TRP A 132 -28.03 -33.78 -36.50
C TRP A 132 -28.90 -35.03 -36.42
N ALA A 133 -28.80 -35.80 -35.33
CA ALA A 133 -29.63 -36.99 -35.13
C ALA A 133 -31.11 -36.59 -34.93
N LYS A 134 -32.00 -37.56 -35.14
CA LYS A 134 -33.44 -37.39 -34.93
C LYS A 134 -33.74 -36.88 -33.51
N GLY A 135 -34.57 -35.85 -33.39
CA GLY A 135 -34.86 -35.15 -32.13
C GLY A 135 -33.78 -34.15 -31.69
N GLY A 136 -32.77 -33.88 -32.52
CA GLY A 136 -31.74 -32.86 -32.28
C GLY A 136 -32.15 -31.48 -32.83
N GLY A 137 -31.56 -30.41 -32.29
CA GLY A 137 -31.86 -29.03 -32.71
C GLY A 137 -31.42 -28.69 -34.14
N ALA A 138 -30.58 -29.53 -34.75
CA ALA A 138 -30.13 -29.41 -36.13
C ALA A 138 -30.47 -30.68 -36.95
N GLU A 139 -31.53 -31.40 -36.58
CA GLU A 139 -32.00 -32.59 -37.30
C GLU A 139 -32.06 -32.35 -38.81
N GLY A 140 -31.44 -33.26 -39.59
CA GLY A 140 -31.44 -33.21 -41.05
C GLY A 140 -30.55 -32.14 -41.69
N LYS A 141 -29.80 -31.36 -40.91
CA LYS A 141 -28.86 -30.32 -41.39
C LYS A 141 -27.39 -30.78 -41.39
N GLY A 142 -27.16 -32.06 -41.22
CA GLY A 142 -25.82 -32.66 -41.31
C GLY A 142 -25.38 -32.84 -42.77
N PRO A 143 -24.07 -32.95 -43.02
CA PRO A 143 -23.52 -33.35 -44.31
C PRO A 143 -23.94 -34.77 -44.71
#